data_AF-A0A351QTX0-F1
#
_entry.id   AF-A0A351QTX0-F1
#
_cell.length_a   1.000
_cell.length_b   1.000
_cell.length_c   1.000
_cell.angle_alpha   90.00
_cell.angle_beta   90.00
_cell.angle_gamma   90.00
#
_symmetry.space_group_name_H-M   'P 1'
#
loop_
_entity.id
_entity.type
_entity.pdbx_description
1 polymer ?
#
loop_
_entity_poly.entity_id
_entity_poly.type
_entity_poly.pdbx_seq_one_letter_code
_entity_poly.pdbx_strand_id
1 'polypeptide(L)'
;MDKMLIERCIKVKLKEKIIGALSILILSIIFLVAGYIINHNKEEEYKEVLLDEQQYFQSQNSKGNGENENTENKDSNKDSNKKDSENQENINDNKIVVDIKGAVKAPKEYELKAGSRVRDLIEIAGGLTPEADEEKIYFSKILEDEQCIKIYKIGEEVLDSEIEVEEQQEKGTGAVDSKGKININKAT
;
A
#
# COMPACT_ATOMS: atom_id res chain seq x y z
N MET A 1 64.32 32.86 -11.72
CA MET A 1 63.82 32.19 -10.48
C MET A 1 62.29 32.16 -10.44
N ASP A 2 61.62 32.96 -11.28
CA ASP A 2 60.18 33.25 -11.16
C ASP A 2 59.27 32.14 -11.70
N LYS A 3 59.69 31.37 -12.72
CA LYS A 3 58.90 30.23 -13.24
C LYS A 3 58.60 29.17 -12.17
N MET A 4 59.55 28.87 -11.29
CA MET A 4 59.35 27.90 -10.20
C MET A 4 58.39 28.40 -9.11
N LEU A 5 58.33 29.72 -8.88
CA LEU A 5 57.42 30.31 -7.91
C LEU A 5 55.98 30.35 -8.43
N ILE A 6 55.80 30.64 -9.73
CA ILE A 6 54.50 30.66 -10.39
C ILE A 6 53.88 29.26 -10.41
N GLU A 7 54.63 28.22 -10.78
CA GLU A 7 54.12 26.85 -10.78
C GLU A 7 53.73 26.35 -9.38
N ARG A 8 54.51 26.70 -8.36
CA ARG A 8 54.16 26.40 -6.96
C ARG A 8 52.87 27.11 -6.56
N CYS A 9 52.70 28.38 -6.93
CA CYS A 9 51.50 29.15 -6.62
C CYS A 9 50.24 28.57 -7.29
N ILE A 10 50.34 28.16 -8.56
CA ILE A 10 49.23 27.52 -9.30
C ILE A 10 48.85 26.19 -8.66
N LYS A 11 49.83 25.35 -8.29
CA LYS A 11 49.56 24.06 -7.64
C LYS A 11 48.89 24.21 -6.28
N VAL A 12 49.22 25.25 -5.50
CA VAL A 12 48.56 25.53 -4.21
C VAL A 12 47.10 25.94 -4.44
N LYS A 13 46.85 26.90 -5.34
CA LYS A 13 45.50 27.36 -5.69
C LYS A 13 44.62 26.25 -6.27
N LEU A 14 45.21 25.29 -6.99
CA LEU A 14 44.49 24.16 -7.56
C LEU A 14 44.10 23.13 -6.49
N LYS A 15 44.98 22.87 -5.51
CA LYS A 15 44.70 21.96 -4.39
C LYS A 15 43.53 22.47 -3.53
N GLU A 16 43.48 23.76 -3.22
CA GLU A 16 42.40 24.37 -2.44
C GLU A 16 41.02 24.15 -3.10
N LYS A 17 40.93 24.29 -4.43
CA LYS A 17 39.69 24.06 -5.17
C LYS A 17 39.30 22.58 -5.24
N ILE A 18 40.27 21.68 -5.40
CA ILE A 18 40.02 20.23 -5.45
C ILE A 18 39.50 19.72 -4.09
N ILE A 19 40.05 20.21 -2.99
CA ILE A 19 39.61 19.83 -1.64
C ILE A 19 38.17 20.25 -1.39
N GLY A 20 37.77 21.45 -1.83
CA GLY A 20 36.39 21.91 -1.75
C GLY A 20 35.43 21.09 -2.63
N ALA A 21 35.84 20.70 -3.84
CA ALA A 21 35.01 19.85 -4.69
C ALA A 21 34.85 18.43 -4.13
N LEU A 22 35.91 17.87 -3.53
CA LEU A 22 35.86 16.56 -2.88
C LEU A 22 34.99 16.57 -1.62
N SER A 23 35.03 17.63 -0.81
CA SER A 23 34.17 17.72 0.37
C SER A 23 32.69 17.80 0.00
N ILE A 24 32.33 18.56 -1.04
CA ILE A 24 30.96 18.64 -1.56
C ILE A 24 30.52 17.28 -2.12
N LEU A 25 31.39 16.59 -2.86
CA LEU A 25 31.09 15.26 -3.41
C LEU A 25 30.86 14.23 -2.31
N ILE A 26 31.70 14.22 -1.26
CA ILE A 26 31.57 13.31 -0.12
C ILE A 26 30.26 13.58 0.63
N LEU A 27 29.92 14.85 0.88
CA LEU A 27 28.65 15.22 1.53
C LEU A 27 27.43 14.79 0.70
N SER A 28 27.50 14.93 -0.63
CA SER A 28 26.45 14.47 -1.54
C SER A 28 26.25 12.96 -1.49
N ILE A 29 27.34 12.18 -1.49
CA ILE A 29 27.28 10.71 -1.39
C ILE A 29 26.72 10.29 -0.03
N ILE A 30 27.13 10.94 1.07
CA ILE A 30 26.57 10.66 2.41
C ILE A 30 25.06 10.91 2.43
N PHE A 31 24.58 11.99 1.82
CA PHE A 31 23.15 12.31 1.75
C PHE A 31 22.37 11.29 0.93
N LEU A 32 22.93 10.84 -0.20
CA LEU A 32 22.33 9.80 -1.04
C LEU A 32 22.27 8.45 -0.32
N VAL A 33 23.34 8.05 0.39
CA VAL A 33 23.38 6.80 1.15
C VAL A 33 22.42 6.86 2.35
N ALA A 34 22.41 7.97 3.09
CA ALA A 34 21.47 8.15 4.20
C ALA A 34 20.01 8.16 3.72
N GLY A 35 19.71 8.88 2.64
CA GLY A 35 18.39 8.88 2.00
C GLY A 35 18.00 7.49 1.50
N TYR A 36 18.94 6.75 0.91
CA TYR A 36 18.73 5.37 0.48
C TYR A 36 18.44 4.44 1.66
N ILE A 37 19.20 4.52 2.77
CA ILE A 37 18.96 3.71 3.98
C ILE A 37 17.60 4.02 4.60
N ILE A 38 17.23 5.29 4.73
CA ILE A 38 15.92 5.72 5.26
C ILE A 38 14.79 5.19 4.37
N ASN A 39 15.00 5.16 3.04
CA ASN A 39 14.04 4.63 2.08
C ASN A 39 13.99 3.10 2.06
N HIS A 40 15.12 2.41 2.27
CA HIS A 40 15.25 0.95 2.23
C HIS A 40 14.86 0.26 3.54
N ASN A 41 14.72 0.99 4.66
CA ASN A 41 14.29 0.40 5.94
C ASN A 41 12.79 0.09 6.03
N LYS A 42 12.00 0.29 4.95
CA LYS A 42 10.58 -0.07 4.86
C LYS A 42 10.33 -1.35 4.05
N GLU A 43 11.24 -2.32 4.01
CA GLU A 43 10.98 -3.62 3.36
C GLU A 43 11.03 -4.84 4.31
N GLU A 44 11.57 -4.71 5.53
CA GLU A 44 11.73 -5.84 6.46
C GLU A 44 10.46 -6.16 7.27
N GLU A 45 9.55 -5.19 7.46
CA GLU A 45 8.30 -5.36 8.24
C GLU A 45 7.20 -6.13 7.48
N TYR A 46 7.41 -6.43 6.20
CA TYR A 46 6.39 -6.95 5.29
C TYR A 46 6.48 -8.47 5.11
N LYS A 47 7.56 -9.09 5.57
CA LYS A 47 7.79 -10.53 5.33
C LYS A 47 7.21 -11.44 6.40
N GLU A 48 7.02 -10.96 7.64
CA GLU A 48 6.43 -11.78 8.71
C GLU A 48 4.91 -11.91 8.60
N VAL A 49 4.24 -10.92 7.99
CA VAL A 49 2.76 -10.91 7.82
C VAL A 49 2.30 -11.83 6.67
N LEU A 50 3.19 -12.18 5.74
CA LEU A 50 2.85 -12.87 4.49
C LEU A 50 2.83 -14.40 4.59
N LEU A 51 3.22 -14.98 5.74
CA LEU A 51 3.32 -16.44 5.91
C LEU A 51 2.08 -17.10 6.54
N ASP A 52 1.19 -16.34 7.16
CA ASP A 52 0.01 -16.90 7.86
C ASP A 52 -1.17 -17.18 6.91
N GLU A 53 -1.19 -16.53 5.74
CA GLU A 53 -2.30 -16.63 4.77
C GLU A 53 -2.31 -17.97 4.00
N GLN A 54 -1.15 -18.61 3.80
CA GLN A 54 -1.08 -19.89 3.08
C GLN A 54 -1.62 -21.08 3.90
N GLN A 55 -1.62 -20.98 5.23
CA GLN A 55 -2.00 -22.10 6.09
C GLN A 55 -3.53 -22.20 6.26
N TYR A 56 -4.25 -21.10 6.08
CA TYR A 56 -5.71 -21.07 6.18
C TYR A 56 -6.41 -21.71 4.97
N PHE A 57 -5.82 -21.61 3.77
CA PHE A 57 -6.44 -22.07 2.52
C PHE A 57 -6.44 -23.60 2.32
N GLN A 58 -5.52 -24.34 2.96
CA GLN A 58 -5.48 -25.80 2.84
C GLN A 58 -6.47 -26.54 3.74
N SER A 59 -7.04 -25.89 4.77
CA SER A 59 -7.90 -26.58 5.74
C SER A 59 -9.34 -26.82 5.26
N GLN A 60 -9.79 -26.19 4.18
CA GLN A 60 -11.20 -26.25 3.77
C GLN A 60 -11.51 -27.21 2.61
N ASN A 61 -10.51 -27.91 2.05
CA ASN A 61 -10.73 -28.71 0.83
C ASN A 61 -10.63 -30.24 1.01
N SER A 62 -10.87 -30.78 2.21
CA SER A 62 -10.79 -32.23 2.40
C SER A 62 -11.81 -32.77 3.40
N LYS A 63 -13.09 -32.80 3.00
CA LYS A 63 -14.09 -33.82 3.37
C LYS A 63 -15.15 -33.93 2.27
N GLY A 64 -15.03 -34.93 1.41
CA GLY A 64 -15.95 -35.16 0.29
C GLY A 64 -15.62 -36.42 -0.52
N ASN A 65 -15.83 -37.55 0.13
CA ASN A 65 -15.83 -38.97 -0.28
C ASN A 65 -16.18 -39.31 -1.75
N GLY A 66 -15.58 -40.38 -2.32
CA GLY A 66 -16.19 -41.13 -3.42
C GLY A 66 -15.24 -41.82 -4.40
N GLU A 67 -14.90 -43.08 -4.10
CA GLU A 67 -14.06 -44.03 -4.83
C GLU A 67 -14.49 -44.31 -6.30
N ASN A 68 -13.50 -44.50 -7.18
CA ASN A 68 -13.43 -45.70 -8.02
C ASN A 68 -12.04 -45.90 -8.63
N GLU A 69 -11.40 -46.97 -8.18
CA GLU A 69 -10.14 -47.51 -8.70
C GLU A 69 -10.39 -48.31 -9.99
N ASN A 70 -9.52 -48.14 -10.99
CA ASN A 70 -9.17 -49.23 -11.90
C ASN A 70 -7.76 -49.02 -12.48
N THR A 71 -6.80 -49.57 -11.75
CA THR A 71 -5.68 -50.44 -12.15
C THR A 71 -5.02 -50.29 -13.54
N GLU A 72 -3.72 -49.96 -13.45
CA GLU A 72 -2.58 -50.39 -14.28
C GLU A 72 -2.58 -50.17 -15.80
N ASN A 73 -1.70 -49.28 -16.24
CA ASN A 73 -0.59 -49.75 -17.09
C ASN A 73 0.64 -48.87 -16.96
N LYS A 74 1.77 -49.55 -16.74
CA LYS A 74 3.11 -49.02 -16.61
C LYS A 74 3.77 -49.22 -17.96
N ASP A 75 4.09 -48.14 -18.67
CA ASP A 75 5.31 -48.17 -19.49
C ASP A 75 5.87 -46.77 -19.74
N SER A 76 7.16 -46.73 -19.48
CA SER A 76 8.02 -45.56 -19.55
C SER A 76 8.36 -45.30 -21.01
N ASN A 77 8.08 -44.12 -21.53
CA ASN A 77 9.03 -43.52 -22.46
C ASN A 77 8.97 -41.99 -22.48
N LYS A 78 10.15 -41.47 -22.74
CA LYS A 78 10.71 -40.17 -22.38
C LYS A 78 10.57 -39.17 -23.53
N ASP A 79 10.35 -37.93 -23.10
CA ASP A 79 10.56 -36.64 -23.78
C ASP A 79 9.65 -36.27 -24.96
N SER A 80 8.64 -35.52 -24.56
CA SER A 80 7.70 -34.69 -25.29
C SER A 80 8.38 -33.63 -26.16
N ASN A 81 7.94 -33.56 -27.41
CA ASN A 81 8.06 -32.39 -28.26
C ASN A 81 6.86 -31.45 -27.98
N LYS A 82 7.16 -30.23 -27.52
CA LYS A 82 6.48 -28.95 -27.81
C LYS A 82 4.95 -28.90 -27.83
N LYS A 83 4.36 -28.16 -26.88
CA LYS A 83 3.42 -27.03 -27.15
C LYS A 83 2.94 -26.38 -25.85
N ASP A 84 3.03 -25.06 -25.84
CA ASP A 84 2.10 -24.08 -25.28
C ASP A 84 1.07 -24.63 -24.28
N SER A 85 1.15 -24.19 -23.04
CA SER A 85 0.05 -24.28 -22.10
C SER A 85 0.01 -23.01 -21.27
N GLU A 86 -0.84 -22.11 -21.76
CA GLU A 86 -1.66 -21.20 -20.98
C GLU A 86 -2.03 -21.87 -19.67
N ASN A 87 -1.51 -21.36 -18.55
CA ASN A 87 -2.15 -21.54 -17.26
C ASN A 87 -2.88 -20.24 -16.97
N GLN A 88 -4.12 -20.16 -17.43
CA GLN A 88 -5.10 -19.21 -16.94
C GLN A 88 -5.35 -19.55 -15.48
N GLU A 89 -4.61 -18.92 -14.57
CA GLU A 89 -5.04 -18.83 -13.19
C GLU A 89 -6.27 -17.93 -13.18
N ASN A 90 -7.41 -18.55 -12.91
CA ASN A 90 -8.68 -17.91 -12.64
C ASN A 90 -8.58 -17.16 -11.30
N ILE A 91 -7.76 -16.10 -11.26
CA ILE A 91 -7.91 -15.07 -10.25
C ILE A 91 -9.14 -14.31 -10.73
N ASN A 92 -10.21 -14.32 -9.94
CA ASN A 92 -11.29 -13.37 -10.14
C ASN A 92 -10.66 -11.98 -10.13
N ASP A 93 -10.39 -11.43 -11.33
CA ASP A 93 -9.97 -10.06 -11.56
C ASP A 93 -11.17 -9.16 -11.26
N ASN A 94 -11.61 -9.19 -10.01
CA ASN A 94 -12.64 -8.30 -9.54
C ASN A 94 -11.97 -6.94 -9.44
N LYS A 95 -12.25 -6.09 -10.42
CA LYS A 95 -11.74 -4.73 -10.47
C LYS A 95 -12.79 -3.79 -9.93
N ILE A 96 -12.32 -2.75 -9.27
CA ILE A 96 -13.13 -1.69 -8.72
C ILE A 96 -12.77 -0.38 -9.39
N VAL A 97 -13.74 0.50 -9.50
CA VAL A 97 -13.63 1.81 -10.09
C VAL A 97 -13.85 2.85 -9.00
N VAL A 98 -12.83 3.67 -8.74
CA VAL A 98 -12.83 4.62 -7.62
C VAL A 98 -12.50 6.02 -8.15
N ASP A 99 -13.31 7.00 -7.76
CA ASP A 99 -13.09 8.41 -8.07
C ASP A 99 -12.25 9.06 -6.96
N ILE A 100 -11.21 9.81 -7.34
CA ILE A 100 -10.41 10.61 -6.41
C ILE A 100 -10.40 12.08 -6.77
N LYS A 101 -10.71 12.92 -5.78
CA LYS A 101 -10.83 14.38 -5.91
C LYS A 101 -9.98 15.09 -4.86
N GLY A 102 -9.78 16.39 -5.07
CA GLY A 102 -9.16 17.28 -4.09
C GLY A 102 -7.65 17.42 -4.25
N ALA A 103 -6.91 17.42 -3.14
CA ALA A 103 -5.48 17.73 -3.06
C ALA A 103 -4.56 16.58 -3.52
N VAL A 104 -4.80 16.08 -4.74
CA VAL A 104 -3.98 15.06 -5.43
C VAL A 104 -3.47 15.59 -6.76
N LYS A 105 -2.38 15.04 -7.29
CA LYS A 105 -1.79 15.55 -8.53
C LYS A 105 -2.67 15.34 -9.76
N ALA A 106 -3.32 14.18 -9.87
CA ALA A 106 -4.19 13.84 -10.98
C ALA A 106 -5.57 13.36 -10.48
N PRO A 107 -6.49 14.28 -10.15
CA PRO A 107 -7.86 13.91 -9.77
C PRO A 107 -8.63 13.39 -10.98
N LYS A 108 -9.11 12.16 -10.91
CA LYS A 108 -9.92 11.45 -11.91
C LYS A 108 -10.38 10.11 -11.32
N GLU A 109 -11.07 9.33 -12.14
CA GLU A 109 -11.41 7.94 -11.87
C GLU A 109 -10.23 6.99 -12.18
N TYR A 110 -10.08 5.96 -11.34
CA TYR A 110 -9.07 4.92 -11.49
C TYR A 110 -9.67 3.53 -11.34
N GLU A 111 -9.16 2.60 -12.13
CA GLU A 111 -9.48 1.17 -12.06
C GLU A 111 -8.40 0.46 -11.23
N LEU A 112 -8.79 -0.17 -10.12
CA LEU A 112 -7.90 -0.89 -9.21
C LEU A 112 -8.39 -2.33 -9.01
N LYS A 113 -7.56 -3.16 -8.38
CA LYS A 113 -8.00 -4.50 -7.95
C LYS A 113 -8.86 -4.35 -6.70
N ALA A 114 -9.89 -5.19 -6.57
CA ALA A 114 -10.65 -5.30 -5.33
C ALA A 114 -9.68 -5.61 -4.16
N GLY A 115 -9.88 -4.95 -3.03
CA GLY A 115 -8.98 -5.03 -1.88
C GLY A 115 -7.81 -4.02 -1.90
N SER A 116 -7.65 -3.23 -2.97
CA SER A 116 -6.72 -2.09 -2.97
C SER A 116 -7.07 -1.07 -1.89
N ARG A 117 -6.05 -0.37 -1.39
CA ARG A 117 -6.19 0.63 -0.31
C ARG A 117 -6.10 2.05 -0.84
N VAL A 118 -6.52 3.01 -0.01
CA VAL A 118 -6.41 4.46 -0.30
C VAL A 118 -4.97 4.87 -0.67
N ARG A 119 -3.95 4.26 -0.05
CA ARG A 119 -2.55 4.48 -0.41
C ARG A 119 -2.27 4.18 -1.89
N ASP A 120 -2.77 3.05 -2.39
CA ASP A 120 -2.53 2.60 -3.76
C ASP A 120 -3.19 3.55 -4.76
N LEU A 121 -4.41 4.00 -4.47
CA LEU A 121 -5.11 5.01 -5.27
C LEU A 121 -4.36 6.34 -5.33
N ILE A 122 -3.84 6.82 -4.19
CA ILE A 122 -3.05 8.06 -4.13
C ILE A 122 -1.76 7.92 -4.95
N GLU A 123 -1.09 6.76 -4.90
CA GLU A 123 0.13 6.51 -5.67
C GLU A 123 -0.14 6.53 -7.18
N ILE A 124 -1.20 5.84 -7.64
CA ILE A 124 -1.61 5.85 -9.05
C ILE A 124 -2.07 7.26 -9.49
N ALA A 125 -2.62 8.05 -8.57
CA ALA A 125 -2.96 9.46 -8.79
C ALA A 125 -1.74 10.41 -8.85
N GLY A 126 -0.51 9.87 -8.76
CA GLY A 126 0.74 10.62 -8.81
C GLY A 126 1.18 11.21 -7.48
N GLY A 127 0.50 10.84 -6.38
CA GLY A 127 0.76 11.33 -5.04
C GLY A 127 -0.06 12.57 -4.66
N LEU A 128 0.12 12.97 -3.40
CA LEU A 128 -0.52 14.16 -2.82
C LEU A 128 0.09 15.46 -3.37
N THR A 129 -0.68 16.55 -3.32
CA THR A 129 -0.14 17.90 -3.49
C THR A 129 0.41 18.43 -2.16
N PRO A 130 1.27 19.48 -2.16
CA PRO A 130 1.78 20.08 -0.93
C PRO A 130 0.71 20.72 -0.03
N GLU A 131 -0.49 20.91 -0.55
CA GLU A 131 -1.63 21.49 0.17
C GLU A 131 -2.48 20.42 0.87
N ALA A 132 -2.20 19.13 0.65
CA ALA A 132 -2.98 18.03 1.21
C ALA A 132 -2.82 17.91 2.73
N ASP A 133 -3.92 17.65 3.41
CA ASP A 133 -3.95 17.40 4.86
C ASP A 133 -3.81 15.90 5.13
N GLU A 134 -2.58 15.44 5.40
CA GLU A 134 -2.28 14.02 5.62
C GLU A 134 -2.95 13.45 6.88
N GLU A 135 -3.23 14.28 7.89
CA GLU A 135 -3.85 13.85 9.14
C GLU A 135 -5.30 13.38 8.94
N LYS A 136 -5.94 13.83 7.85
CA LYS A 136 -7.32 13.47 7.48
C LYS A 136 -7.42 12.28 6.52
N ILE A 137 -6.30 11.61 6.23
CA ILE A 137 -6.26 10.52 5.25
C ILE A 137 -6.04 9.17 5.96
N TYR A 138 -7.02 8.27 5.80
CA TYR A 138 -6.88 6.88 6.23
C TYR A 138 -6.24 6.03 5.12
N PHE A 139 -4.90 6.05 5.02
CA PHE A 139 -4.15 5.34 3.98
C PHE A 139 -4.40 3.82 3.94
N SER A 140 -4.75 3.22 5.08
CA SER A 140 -4.99 1.79 5.23
C SER A 140 -6.41 1.35 4.84
N LYS A 141 -7.34 2.29 4.63
CA LYS A 141 -8.74 2.00 4.30
C LYS A 141 -8.79 1.23 2.97
N ILE A 142 -9.51 0.11 2.97
CA ILE A 142 -9.81 -0.68 1.77
C ILE A 142 -10.84 0.09 0.95
N LEU A 143 -10.63 0.10 -0.37
CA LEU A 143 -11.52 0.75 -1.32
C LEU A 143 -12.64 -0.18 -1.75
N GLU A 144 -13.80 0.41 -1.96
CA GLU A 144 -15.00 -0.25 -2.47
C GLU A 144 -15.29 0.27 -3.89
N ASP A 145 -16.05 -0.51 -4.66
CA ASP A 145 -16.45 -0.12 -6.01
C ASP A 145 -17.35 1.12 -5.97
N GLU A 146 -17.23 1.96 -7.01
CA GLU A 146 -17.94 3.22 -7.16
C GLU A 146 -17.70 4.24 -6.03
N GLN A 147 -16.71 4.01 -5.18
CA GLN A 147 -16.39 4.92 -4.07
C GLN A 147 -15.80 6.24 -4.59
N CYS A 148 -16.14 7.35 -3.92
CA CYS A 148 -15.56 8.66 -4.16
C CYS A 148 -14.72 9.08 -2.95
N ILE A 149 -13.41 9.24 -3.14
CA ILE A 149 -12.47 9.68 -2.11
C ILE A 149 -12.11 11.15 -2.35
N LYS A 150 -12.38 12.01 -1.36
CA LYS A 150 -11.94 13.40 -1.38
C LYS A 150 -10.73 13.59 -0.45
N ILE A 151 -9.65 14.12 -1.01
CA ILE A 151 -8.47 14.54 -0.24
C ILE A 151 -8.58 16.02 0.08
N TYR A 152 -8.71 16.35 1.36
CA TYR A 152 -8.86 17.71 1.85
C TYR A 152 -7.54 18.49 1.84
N LYS A 153 -7.66 19.81 1.73
CA LYS A 153 -6.52 20.71 1.94
C LYS A 153 -6.32 21.03 3.42
N ILE A 154 -5.12 21.45 3.79
CA ILE A 154 -4.81 21.94 5.13
C ILE A 154 -5.75 23.10 5.48
N GLY A 155 -6.49 22.97 6.58
CA GLY A 155 -7.48 23.96 7.03
C GLY A 155 -8.85 23.88 6.33
N GLU A 156 -9.07 22.92 5.43
CA GLU A 156 -10.41 22.61 4.92
C GLU A 156 -11.16 21.73 5.93
N GLU A 157 -12.38 22.12 6.29
CA GLU A 157 -13.24 21.33 7.16
C GLU A 157 -13.77 20.10 6.43
N VAL A 158 -13.80 18.97 7.13
CA VAL A 158 -14.45 17.77 6.61
C VAL A 158 -15.94 18.03 6.62
N LEU A 159 -16.52 18.24 5.44
CA LEU A 159 -17.96 18.23 5.27
C LEU A 159 -18.40 16.77 5.41
N ASP A 160 -18.75 16.38 6.64
CA ASP A 160 -19.38 15.11 6.96
C ASP A 160 -20.81 15.10 6.40
N SER A 161 -20.92 15.02 5.08
CA SER A 161 -22.14 14.56 4.42
C SER A 161 -21.83 13.17 3.87
N GLU A 162 -22.44 12.15 4.50
CA GLU A 162 -22.45 10.74 4.08
C GLU A 162 -21.27 9.88 4.56
N ILE A 163 -21.08 9.82 5.88
CA ILE A 163 -20.72 8.55 6.52
C ILE A 163 -21.67 8.34 7.70
N GLU A 164 -22.75 7.60 7.46
CA GLU A 164 -23.49 6.93 8.54
C GLU A 164 -22.56 5.86 9.12
N VAL A 165 -21.70 6.26 10.06
CA VAL A 165 -21.07 5.31 10.97
C VAL A 165 -22.14 5.01 12.02
N GLU A 166 -22.89 3.92 11.82
CA GLU A 166 -23.62 3.29 12.92
C GLU A 166 -22.60 2.78 13.95
N GLU A 167 -22.20 3.65 14.87
CA GLU A 167 -21.64 3.21 16.13
C GLU A 167 -22.75 2.53 16.92
N GLN A 168 -22.84 1.20 16.82
CA GLN A 168 -23.48 0.41 17.85
C GLN A 168 -22.63 0.47 19.12
N GLN A 169 -22.82 1.53 19.91
CA GLN A 169 -22.46 1.51 21.32
C GLN A 169 -23.63 0.97 22.15
N GLU A 170 -23.51 -0.30 22.53
CA GLU A 170 -24.12 -0.77 23.77
C GLU A 170 -23.59 0.05 24.95
N LYS A 171 -24.44 0.89 25.52
CA LYS A 171 -24.30 1.30 26.90
C LYS A 171 -25.67 1.32 27.55
N GLY A 172 -25.91 0.31 28.39
CA GLY A 172 -27.08 0.23 29.24
C GLY A 172 -27.20 1.48 30.11
N THR A 173 -28.33 2.15 30.02
CA THR A 173 -28.89 2.91 31.13
C THR A 173 -30.40 2.78 31.02
N GLY A 174 -31.00 2.10 31.99
CA GLY A 174 -32.44 1.95 32.08
C GLY A 174 -33.10 3.32 32.23
N ALA A 175 -33.68 3.83 31.14
CA ALA A 175 -34.59 4.95 31.19
C ALA A 175 -35.97 4.42 31.60
N VAL A 176 -36.25 4.49 32.91
CA VAL A 176 -37.61 4.38 33.43
C VAL A 176 -38.35 5.64 33.00
N ASP A 177 -39.34 5.47 32.12
CA ASP A 177 -40.25 6.55 31.78
C ASP A 177 -41.25 6.79 32.93
N SER A 178 -41.71 8.03 33.11
CA SER A 178 -42.44 8.52 34.32
C SER A 178 -43.85 7.94 34.52
N LYS A 179 -44.15 6.78 33.94
CA LYS A 179 -45.38 5.99 34.11
C LYS A 179 -45.12 4.48 34.30
N GLY A 180 -43.89 4.07 34.61
CA GLY A 180 -43.60 2.72 35.11
C GLY A 180 -43.95 1.57 34.16
N LYS A 181 -43.83 1.77 32.85
CA LYS A 181 -44.00 0.68 31.87
C LYS A 181 -42.65 0.26 31.31
N ILE A 182 -42.32 -1.02 31.48
CA ILE A 182 -41.12 -1.67 30.98
C ILE A 182 -41.45 -2.29 29.62
N ASN A 183 -40.60 -2.05 28.62
CA ASN A 183 -40.77 -2.58 27.26
C ASN A 183 -40.13 -3.98 27.17
N ILE A 184 -40.94 -5.01 26.96
CA ILE A 184 -40.55 -6.44 27.08
C ILE A 184 -39.99 -7.05 25.78
N ASN A 185 -39.74 -6.25 24.73
CA ASN A 185 -39.20 -6.74 23.46
C ASN A 185 -37.70 -6.45 23.28
N LYS A 186 -36.88 -6.74 24.31
CA LYS A 186 -35.42 -6.77 24.18
C LYS A 186 -34.87 -8.03 24.86
N ALA A 187 -34.99 -9.14 24.15
CA ALA A 187 -34.34 -10.40 24.51
C ALA A 187 -33.13 -10.58 23.58
N THR A 188 -31.94 -10.71 24.19
CA THR A 188 -30.81 -11.45 23.63
C THR A 188 -30.85 -12.85 24.26
#